data_AF-A0A1F5RKU9-F1
#
_entry.id   AF-A0A1F5RKU9-F1
#
_cell.length_a   1.000
_cell.length_b   1.000
_cell.length_c   1.000
_cell.angle_alpha   90.00
_cell.angle_beta   90.00
_cell.angle_gamma   90.00
#
_symmetry.space_group_name_H-M   'P 1'
#
loop_
_entity.id
_entity.type
_entity.pdbx_description
1 polymer ?
#
loop_
_entity_poly.entity_id
_entity_poly.type
_entity_poly.pdbx_seq_one_letter_code
_entity_poly.pdbx_strand_id
1 'polypeptide(L)'
;MIQEIIANASNFEIFPENKRKYFEHLAFSYLPEMRLLFRGGKLWGRDSWRNVVEHCLTEIAAADAFSDLLGIPEEDKEKMMKVAACHDWAKRLEKFPNDFNKEERAKAEQFLKAVNPDEEQMKALTFDFFPEWFKKKWMFLQEVQLYVDDICSGSSIVTLQERIDGSEKHDPQLNEDPKFTQALGGRYFDKEREFGRKIEDKFFKILQDKGVNIFLPDKIPELIQQKIDSNIFNFAQKNKQ
;
A
#
# COMPACT_ATOMS: atom_id res chain seq x y z
N MET A 1 -26.47 -0.14 0.56
CA MET A 1 -25.50 -1.25 0.76
C MET A 1 -24.14 -0.78 1.29
N ILE A 2 -23.24 -0.12 0.53
CA ILE A 2 -21.92 0.30 1.07
C ILE A 2 -22.05 1.24 2.28
N GLN A 3 -22.92 2.25 2.21
CA GLN A 3 -23.14 3.18 3.32
C GLN A 3 -23.70 2.52 4.59
N GLU A 4 -24.58 1.52 4.45
CA GLU A 4 -25.15 0.79 5.60
C GLU A 4 -24.10 -0.08 6.29
N ILE A 5 -23.13 -0.61 5.53
CA ILE A 5 -22.03 -1.41 6.09
C ILE A 5 -21.08 -0.52 6.91
N ILE A 6 -20.79 0.70 6.43
CA ILE A 6 -19.86 1.63 7.09
C ILE A 6 -20.49 2.28 8.32
N ALA A 7 -21.76 2.72 8.24
CA ALA A 7 -22.47 3.35 9.36
C ALA A 7 -22.66 2.38 10.56
N ASN A 8 -22.71 1.07 10.30
CA ASN A 8 -22.74 0.07 11.35
C ASN A 8 -21.33 -0.20 11.93
N ALA A 9 -20.28 -0.17 11.10
CA ALA A 9 -18.91 -0.46 11.51
C ALA A 9 -18.34 0.52 12.55
N SER A 10 -18.71 1.80 12.48
CA SER A 10 -18.23 2.86 13.38
C SER A 10 -18.66 2.71 14.86
N ASN A 11 -19.50 1.73 15.19
CA ASN A 11 -20.01 1.49 16.54
C ASN A 11 -19.57 0.14 17.16
N PHE A 12 -18.71 -0.64 16.48
CA PHE A 12 -18.28 -1.93 17.01
C PHE A 12 -16.86 -1.88 17.59
N GLU A 13 -16.72 -2.46 18.78
CA GLU A 13 -15.42 -2.68 19.39
C GLU A 13 -14.67 -3.81 18.66
N ILE A 14 -13.55 -3.46 18.01
CA ILE A 14 -12.67 -4.45 17.40
C ILE A 14 -11.76 -5.02 18.48
N PHE A 15 -12.09 -6.24 18.93
CA PHE A 15 -11.22 -6.96 19.83
C PHE A 15 -9.86 -7.22 19.17
N PRO A 16 -8.72 -6.95 19.87
CA PRO A 16 -7.38 -7.16 19.33
C PRO A 16 -7.14 -8.56 18.76
N GLU A 17 -7.77 -9.58 19.36
CA GLU A 17 -7.73 -10.97 18.92
C GLU A 17 -8.32 -11.17 17.51
N ASN A 18 -9.40 -10.47 17.18
CA ASN A 18 -10.04 -10.57 15.86
C ASN A 18 -9.17 -9.92 14.79
N LYS A 19 -8.58 -8.76 15.08
CA LYS A 19 -7.63 -8.10 14.20
C LYS A 19 -6.43 -9.02 13.93
N ARG A 20 -5.85 -9.63 14.97
CA ARG A 20 -4.75 -10.59 14.82
C ARG A 20 -5.14 -11.73 13.88
N LYS A 21 -6.25 -12.43 14.14
CA LYS A 21 -6.70 -13.56 13.31
C LYS A 21 -6.98 -13.16 11.86
N TYR A 22 -7.54 -11.97 11.63
CA TYR A 22 -7.78 -11.45 10.30
C TYR A 22 -6.46 -11.26 9.52
N PHE A 23 -5.47 -10.59 10.11
CA PHE A 23 -4.17 -10.39 9.45
C PHE A 23 -3.35 -11.67 9.33
N GLU A 24 -3.47 -12.61 10.28
CA GLU A 24 -2.90 -13.96 10.13
C GLU A 24 -3.51 -14.68 8.92
N HIS A 25 -4.84 -14.66 8.79
CA HIS A 25 -5.53 -15.23 7.63
C HIS A 25 -5.07 -14.54 6.33
N LEU A 26 -4.98 -13.22 6.32
CA LEU A 26 -4.52 -12.46 5.15
C LEU A 26 -3.09 -12.86 4.76
N ALA A 27 -2.17 -12.97 5.72
CA ALA A 27 -0.80 -13.43 5.48
C ALA A 27 -0.74 -14.84 4.88
N PHE A 28 -1.63 -15.75 5.31
CA PHE A 28 -1.72 -17.09 4.74
C PHE A 28 -2.32 -17.12 3.34
N SER A 29 -3.28 -16.23 3.04
CA SER A 29 -3.84 -16.09 1.69
C SER A 29 -2.80 -15.61 0.67
N TYR A 30 -1.81 -14.84 1.11
CA TYR A 30 -0.68 -14.36 0.29
C TYR A 30 0.65 -15.02 0.68
N LEU A 31 0.63 -16.33 0.97
CA LEU A 31 1.79 -17.06 1.45
C LEU A 31 3.00 -17.04 0.49
N PRO A 32 2.85 -17.12 -0.85
CA PRO A 32 3.98 -16.96 -1.78
C PRO A 32 4.69 -15.61 -1.62
N GLU A 33 3.93 -14.52 -1.50
CA GLU A 33 4.42 -13.15 -1.34
C GLU A 33 5.08 -12.98 0.03
N MET A 34 4.45 -13.49 1.09
CA MET A 34 5.05 -13.51 2.44
C MET A 34 6.35 -14.31 2.47
N ARG A 35 6.44 -15.43 1.74
CA ARG A 35 7.70 -16.18 1.59
C ARG A 35 8.76 -15.39 0.86
N LEU A 36 8.40 -14.60 -0.16
CA LEU A 36 9.32 -13.69 -0.82
C LEU A 36 9.84 -12.65 0.17
N LEU A 37 8.98 -11.97 0.94
CA LEU A 37 9.41 -10.99 1.95
C LEU A 37 10.34 -11.62 3.00
N PHE A 38 9.93 -12.74 3.60
CA PHE A 38 10.70 -13.37 4.67
C PHE A 38 11.96 -14.06 4.17
N ARG A 39 11.88 -14.88 3.12
CA ARG A 39 13.02 -15.71 2.68
C ARG A 39 13.85 -15.04 1.60
N GLY A 40 13.21 -14.37 0.65
CA GLY A 40 13.90 -13.63 -0.41
C GLY A 40 14.48 -12.32 0.11
N GLY A 41 13.67 -11.51 0.80
CA GLY A 41 14.06 -10.21 1.34
C GLY A 41 14.74 -10.25 2.72
N LYS A 42 14.76 -11.39 3.41
CA LYS A 42 15.24 -11.52 4.81
C LYS A 42 14.63 -10.46 5.74
N LEU A 43 13.35 -10.15 5.55
CA LEU A 43 12.61 -9.12 6.30
C LEU A 43 12.03 -9.63 7.63
N TRP A 44 12.49 -10.79 8.11
CA TRP A 44 12.18 -11.31 9.45
C TRP A 44 13.40 -11.16 10.35
N GLY A 45 13.17 -10.82 11.62
CA GLY A 45 14.23 -10.75 12.63
C GLY A 45 14.01 -9.64 13.64
N ARG A 46 14.94 -9.55 14.61
CA ARG A 46 14.97 -8.47 15.62
C ARG A 46 15.57 -7.16 15.09
N ASP A 47 16.08 -7.16 13.85
CA ASP A 47 16.83 -6.06 13.23
C ASP A 47 15.91 -5.02 12.57
N SER A 48 14.77 -4.71 13.19
CA SER A 48 13.81 -3.69 12.75
C SER A 48 13.05 -3.92 11.44
N TRP A 49 13.47 -4.83 10.54
CA TRP A 49 12.84 -5.06 9.22
C TRP A 49 11.41 -5.62 9.24
N ARG A 50 10.94 -6.07 10.40
CA ARG A 50 9.56 -6.55 10.58
C ARG A 50 8.53 -5.48 10.20
N ASN A 51 8.87 -4.20 10.38
CA ASN A 51 8.00 -3.08 10.02
C ASN A 51 7.66 -3.05 8.51
N VAL A 52 8.57 -3.52 7.64
CA VAL A 52 8.33 -3.61 6.19
C VAL A 52 7.28 -4.67 5.87
N VAL A 53 7.32 -5.79 6.57
CA VAL A 53 6.30 -6.85 6.41
C VAL A 53 4.95 -6.39 6.94
N GLU A 54 4.94 -5.69 8.08
CA GLU A 54 3.72 -5.11 8.65
C GLU A 54 3.14 -4.02 7.75
N HIS A 55 3.99 -3.23 7.07
CA HIS A 55 3.62 -2.29 6.02
C HIS A 55 2.91 -2.99 4.87
N CYS A 56 3.57 -3.96 4.22
CA CYS A 56 2.98 -4.72 3.12
C CYS A 56 1.66 -5.38 3.52
N LEU A 57 1.55 -5.96 4.72
CA LEU A 57 0.29 -6.55 5.20
C LEU A 57 -0.83 -5.52 5.37
N THR A 58 -0.50 -4.31 5.84
CA THR A 58 -1.47 -3.21 5.99
C THR A 58 -1.94 -2.72 4.62
N GLU A 59 -1.03 -2.62 3.65
CA GLU A 59 -1.37 -2.27 2.28
C GLU A 59 -2.25 -3.30 1.60
N ILE A 60 -2.08 -4.61 1.85
CA ILE A 60 -3.00 -5.62 1.31
C ILE A 60 -4.43 -5.34 1.78
N ALA A 61 -4.60 -5.08 3.08
CA ALA A 61 -5.90 -4.79 3.66
C ALA A 61 -6.48 -3.46 3.13
N ALA A 62 -5.64 -2.44 2.97
CA ALA A 62 -6.02 -1.16 2.39
C ALA A 62 -6.39 -1.27 0.91
N ALA A 63 -5.63 -2.04 0.12
CA ALA A 63 -5.89 -2.30 -1.29
C ALA A 63 -7.21 -3.05 -1.50
N ASP A 64 -7.51 -4.07 -0.68
CA ASP A 64 -8.80 -4.77 -0.70
C ASP A 64 -9.96 -3.82 -0.38
N ALA A 65 -9.85 -3.11 0.76
CA ALA A 65 -10.86 -2.18 1.23
C ALA A 65 -11.12 -1.05 0.22
N PHE A 66 -10.07 -0.47 -0.34
CA PHE A 66 -10.20 0.64 -1.28
C PHE A 66 -10.69 0.19 -2.65
N SER A 67 -10.28 -0.98 -3.12
CA SER A 67 -10.80 -1.60 -4.35
C SER A 67 -12.31 -1.83 -4.27
N ASP A 68 -12.80 -2.35 -3.13
CA ASP A 68 -14.24 -2.50 -2.88
C ASP A 68 -14.97 -1.14 -2.97
N LEU A 69 -14.41 -0.10 -2.33
CA LEU A 69 -15.00 1.24 -2.32
C LEU A 69 -15.05 1.86 -3.73
N LEU A 70 -14.00 1.65 -4.52
CA LEU A 70 -13.90 2.10 -5.91
C LEU A 70 -14.66 1.19 -6.89
N GLY A 71 -15.15 0.03 -6.46
CA GLY A 71 -15.79 -0.97 -7.31
C GLY A 71 -14.85 -1.51 -8.40
N ILE A 72 -13.58 -1.73 -8.04
CA ILE A 72 -12.60 -2.38 -8.91
C ILE A 72 -12.99 -3.86 -9.06
N PRO A 73 -12.93 -4.45 -10.28
CA PRO A 73 -13.22 -5.87 -10.49
C PRO A 73 -12.30 -6.77 -9.66
N GLU A 74 -12.82 -7.92 -9.22
CA GLU A 74 -12.08 -8.86 -8.34
C GLU A 74 -10.72 -9.28 -8.93
N GLU A 75 -10.65 -9.50 -10.25
CA GLU A 75 -9.40 -9.87 -10.94
C GLU A 75 -8.31 -8.79 -10.79
N ASP A 76 -8.68 -7.52 -10.91
CA ASP A 76 -7.74 -6.41 -10.79
C ASP A 76 -7.41 -6.11 -9.34
N LYS A 77 -8.37 -6.30 -8.43
CA LYS A 77 -8.15 -6.25 -6.98
C LYS A 77 -7.12 -7.29 -6.55
N GLU A 78 -7.22 -8.53 -7.01
CA GLU A 78 -6.27 -9.59 -6.69
C GLU A 78 -4.85 -9.23 -7.16
N LYS A 79 -4.70 -8.67 -8.36
CA LYS A 79 -3.40 -8.19 -8.87
C LYS A 79 -2.81 -7.10 -7.98
N MET A 80 -3.62 -6.12 -7.56
CA MET A 80 -3.19 -5.05 -6.67
C MET A 80 -2.75 -5.59 -5.29
N MET A 81 -3.60 -6.41 -4.66
CA MET A 81 -3.29 -7.00 -3.36
C MET A 81 -1.98 -7.81 -3.39
N LYS A 82 -1.72 -8.52 -4.49
CA LYS A 82 -0.47 -9.25 -4.69
C LYS A 82 0.75 -8.33 -4.80
N VAL A 83 0.63 -7.21 -5.49
CA VAL A 83 1.69 -6.19 -5.57
C VAL A 83 1.92 -5.57 -4.18
N ALA A 84 0.87 -5.11 -3.51
CA ALA A 84 0.92 -4.62 -2.14
C ALA A 84 1.62 -5.60 -1.18
N ALA A 85 1.34 -6.89 -1.32
CA ALA A 85 1.93 -7.94 -0.50
C ALA A 85 3.45 -8.11 -0.66
N CYS A 86 4.07 -7.59 -1.72
CA CYS A 86 5.47 -7.87 -2.01
C CYS A 86 6.29 -6.70 -2.57
N HIS A 87 5.73 -5.51 -2.78
CA HIS A 87 6.42 -4.46 -3.52
C HIS A 87 7.77 -4.07 -2.92
N ASP A 88 7.86 -4.09 -1.59
CA ASP A 88 9.03 -3.69 -0.81
C ASP A 88 9.99 -4.86 -0.51
N TRP A 89 9.85 -6.00 -1.19
CA TRP A 89 10.62 -7.23 -0.91
C TRP A 89 12.14 -7.03 -0.94
N ALA A 90 12.62 -6.14 -1.81
CA ALA A 90 14.05 -5.92 -2.06
C ALA A 90 14.67 -4.89 -1.10
N LYS A 91 13.89 -4.24 -0.21
CA LYS A 91 14.34 -3.08 0.57
C LYS A 91 15.65 -3.31 1.33
N ARG A 92 15.78 -4.48 1.97
CA ARG A 92 17.00 -4.86 2.69
C ARG A 92 18.15 -5.18 1.74
N LEU A 93 17.88 -5.87 0.63
CA LEU A 93 18.88 -6.20 -0.38
C LEU A 93 19.48 -4.94 -1.00
N GLU A 94 18.68 -3.91 -1.23
CA GLU A 94 19.10 -2.61 -1.75
C GLU A 94 19.94 -1.84 -0.72
N LYS A 95 19.49 -1.80 0.54
CA LYS A 95 20.17 -1.03 1.60
C LYS A 95 21.41 -1.73 2.15
N PHE A 96 21.40 -3.06 2.21
CA PHE A 96 22.48 -3.90 2.75
C PHE A 96 22.78 -5.06 1.79
N PRO A 97 23.31 -4.78 0.59
CA PRO A 97 23.58 -5.81 -0.42
C PRO A 97 24.53 -6.90 0.08
N ASN A 98 25.46 -6.58 0.98
CA ASN A 98 26.42 -7.53 1.52
C ASN A 98 25.81 -8.55 2.50
N ASP A 99 24.57 -8.35 2.95
CA ASP A 99 23.83 -9.34 3.76
C ASP A 99 23.38 -10.56 2.92
N PHE A 100 23.57 -10.52 1.61
CA PHE A 100 23.10 -11.53 0.67
C PHE A 100 24.24 -12.05 -0.19
N ASN A 101 24.52 -13.34 -0.07
CA ASN A 101 25.44 -14.02 -0.97
C ASN A 101 24.79 -14.28 -2.36
N LYS A 102 25.57 -14.76 -3.32
CA LYS A 102 25.10 -14.99 -4.70
C LYS A 102 23.94 -16.00 -4.79
N GLU A 103 23.98 -17.05 -3.98
CA GLU A 103 22.96 -18.12 -3.97
C GLU A 103 21.65 -17.62 -3.38
N GLU A 104 21.72 -16.80 -2.32
CA GLU A 104 20.56 -16.17 -1.70
C GLU A 104 19.87 -15.19 -2.64
N ARG A 105 20.65 -14.38 -3.39
CA ARG A 105 20.11 -13.49 -4.43
C ARG A 105 19.41 -14.28 -5.52
N ALA A 106 20.04 -15.33 -6.05
CA ALA A 106 19.42 -16.18 -7.06
C ALA A 106 18.13 -16.83 -6.56
N LYS A 107 18.06 -17.20 -5.27
CA LYS A 107 16.85 -17.73 -4.64
C LYS A 107 15.76 -16.67 -4.44
N ALA A 108 16.14 -15.43 -4.09
CA ALA A 108 15.20 -14.32 -4.01
C ALA A 108 14.53 -14.04 -5.35
N GLU A 109 15.30 -14.04 -6.44
CA GLU A 109 14.78 -13.93 -7.81
C GLU A 109 13.84 -15.09 -8.19
N GLN A 110 14.15 -16.31 -7.75
CA GLN A 110 13.23 -17.45 -7.93
C GLN A 110 11.91 -17.26 -7.18
N PHE A 111 11.94 -16.71 -5.96
CA PHE A 111 10.72 -16.36 -5.24
C PHE A 111 9.94 -15.26 -5.96
N LEU A 112 10.60 -14.20 -6.43
CA LEU A 112 9.96 -13.11 -7.18
C LEU A 112 9.30 -13.65 -8.46
N LYS A 113 9.99 -14.49 -9.22
CA LYS A 113 9.45 -15.13 -10.42
C LYS A 113 8.27 -16.06 -10.11
N ALA A 114 8.30 -16.76 -8.97
CA ALA A 114 7.21 -17.63 -8.56
C ALA A 114 5.98 -16.82 -8.09
N VAL A 115 6.21 -15.69 -7.43
CA VAL A 115 5.15 -14.72 -7.15
C VAL A 115 4.61 -14.20 -8.48
N ASN A 116 5.44 -13.71 -9.39
CA ASN A 116 5.00 -13.08 -10.65
C ASN A 116 4.00 -11.94 -10.39
N PRO A 117 4.44 -10.87 -9.67
CA PRO A 117 3.61 -9.69 -9.48
C PRO A 117 3.45 -8.91 -10.79
N ASP A 118 2.43 -8.07 -10.88
CA ASP A 118 2.24 -7.21 -12.06
C ASP A 118 3.37 -6.17 -12.16
N GLU A 119 4.21 -6.28 -13.20
CA GLU A 119 5.42 -5.45 -13.34
C GLU A 119 5.11 -3.96 -13.51
N GLU A 120 4.00 -3.63 -14.19
CA GLU A 120 3.60 -2.24 -14.42
C GLU A 120 3.11 -1.57 -13.12
N GLN A 121 2.40 -2.31 -12.27
CA GLN A 121 2.04 -1.86 -10.94
C GLN A 121 3.24 -1.79 -9.99
N MET A 122 4.16 -2.76 -10.03
CA MET A 122 5.41 -2.70 -9.27
C MET A 122 6.23 -1.46 -9.64
N LYS A 123 6.31 -1.13 -10.93
CA LYS A 123 7.00 0.09 -11.40
C LYS A 123 6.39 1.37 -10.82
N ALA A 124 5.08 1.37 -10.55
CA ALA A 124 4.37 2.52 -10.00
C ALA A 124 4.80 2.88 -8.57
N LEU A 125 5.39 1.94 -7.84
CA LEU A 125 5.83 2.09 -6.46
C LEU A 125 7.33 2.44 -6.34
N THR A 126 7.94 2.89 -7.43
CA THR A 126 9.36 3.26 -7.48
C THR A 126 9.52 4.77 -7.58
N PHE A 127 10.64 5.31 -7.10
CA PHE A 127 10.95 6.74 -7.21
C PHE A 127 10.97 7.26 -8.67
N ASP A 128 11.24 6.39 -9.64
CA ASP A 128 11.25 6.74 -11.05
C ASP A 128 9.83 6.95 -11.63
N PHE A 129 8.78 6.52 -10.92
CA PHE A 129 7.40 6.74 -11.32
C PHE A 129 7.04 8.22 -11.35
N PHE A 130 7.40 8.98 -10.31
CA PHE A 130 6.99 10.39 -10.16
C PHE A 130 7.43 11.27 -11.34
N PRO A 131 8.70 11.27 -11.78
CA PRO A 131 9.10 12.01 -12.97
C PRO A 131 8.42 11.56 -14.27
N GLU A 132 8.08 10.27 -14.38
CA GLU A 132 7.36 9.73 -15.54
C GLU A 132 5.86 10.13 -15.49
N TRP A 133 5.25 10.30 -14.32
CA TRP A 133 3.87 10.77 -14.15
C TRP A 133 3.58 12.12 -14.76
N PHE A 134 4.48 13.07 -14.63
CA PHE A 134 4.31 14.37 -15.28
C PHE A 134 4.46 14.32 -16.82
N LYS A 135 4.94 13.21 -17.39
CA LYS A 135 5.26 13.08 -18.83
C LYS A 135 4.25 12.28 -19.63
N LYS A 136 3.52 11.35 -19.00
CA LYS A 136 2.59 10.46 -19.69
C LYS A 136 1.32 10.19 -18.87
N LYS A 137 0.29 9.67 -19.55
CA LYS A 137 -0.92 9.17 -18.92
C LYS A 137 -0.67 7.77 -18.34
N TRP A 138 -1.04 7.56 -17.08
CA TRP A 138 -0.93 6.28 -16.40
C TRP A 138 -2.25 5.54 -16.30
N MET A 139 -2.17 4.25 -15.99
CA MET A 139 -3.33 3.40 -15.80
C MET A 139 -3.95 3.66 -14.42
N PHE A 140 -5.26 3.54 -14.34
CA PHE A 140 -6.01 3.76 -13.11
C PHE A 140 -5.50 2.91 -11.94
N LEU A 141 -5.23 1.62 -12.16
CA LEU A 141 -4.75 0.72 -11.11
C LEU A 141 -3.39 1.12 -10.52
N GLN A 142 -2.49 1.68 -11.33
CA GLN A 142 -1.18 2.17 -10.87
C GLN A 142 -1.34 3.35 -9.91
N GLU A 143 -2.25 4.27 -10.23
CA GLU A 143 -2.57 5.40 -9.35
C GLU A 143 -3.21 4.95 -8.04
N VAL A 144 -4.07 3.93 -8.08
CA VAL A 144 -4.69 3.39 -6.86
C VAL A 144 -3.64 2.68 -6.00
N GLN A 145 -2.79 1.86 -6.62
CA GLN A 145 -1.72 1.14 -5.92
C GLN A 145 -0.72 2.10 -5.26
N LEU A 146 -0.29 3.14 -5.96
CA LEU A 146 0.59 4.17 -5.41
C LEU A 146 -0.07 4.94 -4.27
N TYR A 147 -1.32 5.34 -4.44
CA TYR A 147 -2.04 6.03 -3.36
C TYR A 147 -2.19 5.17 -2.10
N VAL A 148 -2.39 3.87 -2.24
CA VAL A 148 -2.45 2.95 -1.09
C VAL A 148 -1.12 2.92 -0.33
N ASP A 149 0.03 2.87 -1.02
CA ASP A 149 1.36 2.96 -0.38
C ASP A 149 1.55 4.34 0.27
N ASP A 150 1.16 5.41 -0.43
CA ASP A 150 1.27 6.81 0.03
C ASP A 150 0.33 7.17 1.20
N ILE A 151 -0.54 6.26 1.64
CA ILE A 151 -1.35 6.42 2.87
C ILE A 151 -1.06 5.35 3.92
N CYS A 152 -0.17 4.39 3.65
CA CYS A 152 0.27 3.40 4.63
C CYS A 152 1.61 3.83 5.24
N SER A 153 1.68 3.86 6.58
CA SER A 153 2.90 4.16 7.33
C SER A 153 3.13 3.07 8.38
N GLY A 154 3.87 2.04 7.98
CA GLY A 154 4.05 0.85 8.83
C GLY A 154 2.71 0.15 8.99
N SER A 155 2.26 -0.08 10.22
CA SER A 155 1.00 -0.80 10.50
C SER A 155 -0.26 0.09 10.58
N SER A 156 -0.17 1.33 10.12
CA SER A 156 -1.22 2.34 10.24
C SER A 156 -1.57 2.97 8.91
N ILE A 157 -2.86 3.32 8.74
CA ILE A 157 -3.33 4.20 7.66
C ILE A 157 -3.31 5.63 8.19
N VAL A 158 -2.67 6.53 7.42
CA VAL A 158 -2.50 7.95 7.73
C VAL A 158 -2.99 8.80 6.57
N THR A 159 -3.09 10.11 6.77
CA THR A 159 -3.35 11.00 5.64
C THR A 159 -2.14 11.05 4.69
N LEU A 160 -2.41 11.33 3.42
CA LEU A 160 -1.37 11.54 2.41
C LEU A 160 -0.35 12.60 2.88
N GLN A 161 -0.83 13.70 3.44
CA GLN A 161 0.04 14.77 3.95
C GLN A 161 0.93 14.29 5.10
N GLU A 162 0.38 13.54 6.07
CA GLU A 162 1.16 12.99 7.18
C GLU A 162 2.24 12.01 6.68
N ARG A 163 1.91 11.16 5.70
CA ARG A 163 2.86 10.22 5.09
C ARG A 163 4.01 10.94 4.41
N ILE A 164 3.70 11.94 3.58
CA ILE A 164 4.70 12.72 2.86
C ILE A 164 5.57 13.52 3.83
N ASP A 165 4.97 14.15 4.85
CA ASP A 165 5.73 14.86 5.90
C ASP A 165 6.67 13.93 6.66
N GLY A 166 6.26 12.68 6.89
CA GLY A 166 7.09 11.62 7.45
C GLY A 166 8.27 11.27 6.56
N SER A 167 8.03 11.03 5.26
CA SER A 167 9.07 10.77 4.26
C SER A 167 10.06 11.93 4.16
N GLU A 168 9.59 13.18 4.10
CA GLU A 168 10.45 14.35 3.95
C GLU A 168 11.37 14.55 5.15
N LYS A 169 10.89 14.25 6.36
CA LYS A 169 11.74 14.26 7.56
C LYS A 169 12.78 13.15 7.55
N HIS A 170 12.46 12.00 6.97
CA HIS A 170 13.38 10.86 6.89
C HIS A 170 14.46 11.06 5.83
N ASP A 171 14.07 11.55 4.65
CA ASP A 171 14.92 11.68 3.47
C ASP A 171 14.93 13.11 2.89
N PRO A 172 15.27 14.15 3.67
CA PRO A 172 15.21 15.54 3.23
C PRO A 172 16.10 15.84 2.01
N GLN A 173 17.15 15.04 1.80
CA GLN A 173 18.08 15.15 0.67
C GLN A 173 17.41 15.01 -0.69
N LEU A 174 16.25 14.34 -0.79
CA LEU A 174 15.52 14.20 -2.06
C LEU A 174 15.04 15.55 -2.61
N ASN A 175 14.84 16.55 -1.75
CA ASN A 175 14.50 17.91 -2.18
C ASN A 175 15.60 18.62 -2.96
N GLU A 176 16.84 18.15 -2.82
CA GLU A 176 18.03 18.76 -3.40
C GLU A 176 18.68 17.88 -4.48
N ASP A 177 18.23 16.63 -4.63
CA ASP A 177 18.77 15.70 -5.61
C ASP A 177 18.54 16.22 -7.04
N PRO A 178 19.61 16.50 -7.82
CA PRO A 178 19.50 17.00 -9.20
C PRO A 178 18.69 16.07 -10.12
N LYS A 179 18.74 14.75 -9.92
CA LYS A 179 18.00 13.77 -10.73
C LYS A 179 16.51 14.06 -10.68
N PHE A 180 15.99 14.30 -9.48
CA PHE A 180 14.56 14.54 -9.26
C PHE A 180 14.19 16.00 -9.49
N THR A 181 14.97 16.94 -8.95
CA THR A 181 14.62 18.35 -9.00
C THR A 181 14.62 18.92 -10.42
N GLN A 182 15.56 18.50 -11.27
CA GLN A 182 15.56 18.89 -12.69
C GLN A 182 14.43 18.23 -13.46
N ALA A 183 14.14 16.95 -13.19
CA ALA A 183 13.10 16.22 -13.90
C ALA A 183 11.67 16.69 -13.53
N LEU A 184 11.46 17.14 -12.30
CA LEU A 184 10.18 17.59 -11.77
C LEU A 184 10.01 19.13 -11.84
N GLY A 185 11.09 19.87 -12.07
CA GLY A 185 11.08 21.33 -12.11
C GLY A 185 10.80 21.99 -10.76
N GLY A 186 11.26 21.38 -9.66
CA GLY A 186 11.03 21.86 -8.30
C GLY A 186 11.52 20.87 -7.24
N ARG A 187 11.29 21.18 -5.96
CA ARG A 187 11.60 20.27 -4.85
C ARG A 187 10.78 18.99 -4.95
N TYR A 188 11.39 17.85 -4.65
CA TYR A 188 10.76 16.53 -4.76
C TYR A 188 9.45 16.46 -3.96
N PHE A 189 9.49 16.74 -2.66
CA PHE A 189 8.31 16.60 -1.80
C PHE A 189 7.21 17.63 -2.07
N ASP A 190 7.55 18.80 -2.61
CA ASP A 190 6.54 19.77 -3.07
C ASP A 190 5.76 19.21 -4.28
N LYS A 191 6.47 18.51 -5.16
CA LYS A 191 5.91 17.89 -6.37
C LYS A 191 5.12 16.64 -6.06
N GLU A 192 5.59 15.82 -5.11
CA GLU A 192 4.86 14.69 -4.56
C GLU A 192 3.52 15.13 -3.95
N ARG A 193 3.50 16.19 -3.13
CA ARG A 193 2.23 16.75 -2.59
C ARG A 193 1.29 17.25 -3.68
N GLU A 194 1.82 17.93 -4.69
CA GLU A 194 1.01 18.40 -5.83
C GLU A 194 0.35 17.23 -6.57
N PHE A 195 1.14 16.20 -6.85
CA PHE A 195 0.72 15.00 -7.52
C PHE A 195 -0.29 14.18 -6.69
N GLY A 196 0.04 13.88 -5.44
CA GLY A 196 -0.80 13.08 -4.56
C GLY A 196 -2.16 13.73 -4.34
N ARG A 197 -2.23 15.07 -4.19
CA ARG A 197 -3.52 15.79 -4.13
C ARG A 197 -4.36 15.61 -5.39
N LYS A 198 -3.76 15.59 -6.59
CA LYS A 198 -4.51 15.36 -7.84
C LYS A 198 -5.10 13.95 -7.88
N ILE A 199 -4.38 12.96 -7.38
CA ILE A 199 -4.87 11.58 -7.26
C ILE A 199 -5.98 11.49 -6.20
N GLU A 200 -5.77 12.08 -5.02
CA GLU A 200 -6.74 12.09 -3.92
C GLU A 200 -8.05 12.77 -4.35
N ASP A 201 -7.98 13.93 -5.02
CA ASP A 201 -9.14 14.63 -5.60
C ASP A 201 -9.87 13.79 -6.66
N LYS A 202 -9.12 13.02 -7.45
CA LYS A 202 -9.69 12.12 -8.46
C LYS A 202 -10.48 11.01 -7.78
N PHE A 203 -9.92 10.36 -6.77
CA PHE A 203 -10.61 9.30 -6.04
C PHE A 203 -11.79 9.82 -5.24
N PHE A 204 -11.66 11.00 -4.65
CA PHE A 204 -12.76 11.69 -3.98
C PHE A 204 -13.97 11.84 -4.91
N LYS A 205 -13.76 12.34 -6.13
CA LYS A 205 -14.83 12.45 -7.14
C LYS A 205 -15.44 11.11 -7.50
N ILE A 206 -14.63 10.08 -7.74
CA ILE A 206 -15.13 8.72 -8.05
C ILE A 206 -16.01 8.18 -6.91
N LEU A 207 -15.61 8.40 -5.66
CA LEU A 207 -16.38 8.00 -4.50
C LEU A 207 -17.70 8.80 -4.40
N GLN A 208 -17.67 10.11 -4.62
CA GLN A 208 -18.88 10.94 -4.66
C GLN A 208 -19.86 10.51 -5.76
N ASP A 209 -19.36 10.24 -6.97
CA ASP A 209 -20.16 9.76 -8.10
C ASP A 209 -20.82 8.39 -7.81
N LYS A 210 -20.20 7.59 -6.95
CA LYS A 210 -20.73 6.32 -6.43
C LYS A 210 -21.69 6.51 -5.24
N GLY A 211 -21.98 7.74 -4.85
CA GLY A 211 -22.83 8.05 -3.70
C GLY A 211 -22.19 7.73 -2.36
N VAL A 212 -20.86 7.68 -2.26
CA VAL A 212 -20.17 7.54 -0.97
C VAL A 212 -20.21 8.89 -0.25
N ASN A 213 -20.68 8.91 0.99
CA ASN A 213 -20.81 10.14 1.77
C ASN A 213 -19.47 10.52 2.43
N ILE A 214 -18.63 11.22 1.67
CA ILE A 214 -17.41 11.85 2.17
C ILE A 214 -17.38 13.32 1.77
N PHE A 215 -16.94 14.17 2.70
CA PHE A 215 -17.00 15.62 2.55
C PHE A 215 -15.69 16.25 2.05
N LEU A 216 -14.56 15.60 2.32
CA LEU A 216 -13.23 16.10 1.96
C LEU A 216 -12.35 14.95 1.42
N PRO A 217 -11.42 15.22 0.48
CA PRO A 217 -10.48 14.22 -0.04
C PRO A 217 -9.60 13.57 1.04
N ASP A 218 -9.14 14.35 2.02
CA ASP A 218 -8.30 13.88 3.14
C ASP A 218 -9.01 12.90 4.10
N LYS A 219 -10.31 12.64 3.89
CA LYS A 219 -11.11 11.65 4.61
C LYS A 219 -11.14 10.28 3.97
N ILE A 220 -10.55 10.11 2.78
CA ILE A 220 -10.44 8.79 2.13
C ILE A 220 -9.66 7.79 3.01
N PRO A 221 -8.52 8.13 3.64
CA PRO A 221 -7.80 7.18 4.50
C PRO A 221 -8.63 6.71 5.70
N GLU A 222 -9.37 7.61 6.33
CA GLU A 222 -10.31 7.28 7.42
C GLU A 222 -11.41 6.31 6.93
N LEU A 223 -11.96 6.54 5.75
CA LEU A 223 -12.96 5.67 5.13
C LEU A 223 -12.40 4.26 4.83
N ILE A 224 -11.17 4.18 4.34
CA ILE A 224 -10.49 2.89 4.08
C ILE A 224 -10.30 2.15 5.40
N GLN A 225 -9.86 2.83 6.47
CA GLN A 225 -9.72 2.23 7.79
C GLN A 225 -11.06 1.68 8.31
N GLN A 226 -12.15 2.44 8.20
CA GLN A 226 -13.49 2.00 8.58
C GLN A 226 -13.95 0.75 7.80
N LYS A 227 -13.57 0.67 6.51
CA LYS A 227 -13.87 -0.50 5.67
C LYS A 227 -13.03 -1.72 6.08
N ILE A 228 -11.75 -1.57 6.43
CA ILE A 228 -10.93 -2.65 7.00
C ILE A 228 -11.54 -3.15 8.31
N ASP A 229 -11.96 -2.23 9.17
CA ASP A 229 -12.58 -2.54 10.46
C ASP A 229 -13.88 -3.36 10.28
N SER A 230 -14.69 -2.99 9.28
CA SER A 230 -15.86 -3.78 8.87
C SER A 230 -15.47 -5.17 8.36
N ASN A 231 -14.43 -5.28 7.54
CA ASN A 231 -13.93 -6.56 7.03
C ASN A 231 -13.46 -7.47 8.19
N ILE A 232 -12.75 -6.93 9.19
CA ILE A 232 -12.33 -7.65 10.40
C ILE A 232 -13.55 -8.15 11.19
N PHE A 233 -14.56 -7.30 11.38
CA PHE A 233 -15.78 -7.68 12.08
C PHE A 233 -16.51 -8.83 11.37
N ASN A 234 -16.70 -8.71 10.06
CA ASN A 234 -17.38 -9.73 9.25
C ASN A 234 -16.62 -11.06 9.26
N PHE A 235 -15.28 -11.02 9.20
CA PHE A 235 -14.44 -12.20 9.36
C PHE A 235 -14.64 -12.87 10.71
N ALA A 236 -14.72 -12.11 11.80
CA ALA A 236 -14.95 -12.65 13.13
C ALA A 236 -16.34 -13.30 13.29
N GLN A 237 -17.38 -12.74 12.67
CA GLN A 237 -18.73 -13.33 12.72
C GLN A 237 -18.81 -14.65 11.96
N LYS A 238 -18.16 -14.73 10.78
CA LYS A 238 -18.13 -15.96 9.96
C LYS A 238 -17.46 -17.13 10.69
N ASN A 239 -16.43 -16.87 11.50
CA ASN A 239 -15.69 -17.90 12.24
C ASN A 239 -16.33 -18.32 13.57
N LYS A 240 -17.48 -17.74 13.96
CA LYS A 240 -18.25 -18.16 15.14
C LYS A 240 -19.33 -19.21 14.81
N GLN A 241 -19.64 -19.37 13.52
CA GLN A 241 -20.62 -20.33 12.99
C GLN A 241 -19.93 -21.66 12.70
#